data_AF-A0A210QB68-F1
#
_entry.id   AF-A0A210QB68-F1
#
_cell.length_a   1.000
_cell.length_b   1.000
_cell.length_c   1.000
_cell.angle_alpha   90.00
_cell.angle_beta   90.00
_cell.angle_gamma   90.00
#
_symmetry.space_group_name_H-M   'P 1'
#
loop_
_entity.id
_entity.type
_entity.pdbx_description
1 polymer ?
#
loop_
_entity_poly.entity_id
_entity_poly.type
_entity_poly.pdbx_seq_one_letter_code
_entity_poly.pdbx_strand_id
1 'polypeptide(L)'
;MPNVVLTLRSTFTVNGVVQVRAMSTGYILATFHTDQEAPYGAQVHDYISGNMHIHLFNFKVDIDIKGKTNRFATWDIAPTSRPNDYSATPNAKYHMTNYSRNVKATELVGAYKFNFDAPKYPLFYNEQEKNAYGNPKAYRIVNRGMVKQLFTEGEGNEPAASWARYQVAVTKYKESERRSSSAYAYMDSSDPVVRFQNFIDDDESIVDEDLVAWVTMGLHHIPHTEDLPVTPSPGMDLSFYLLPYNYFTEDPAMASKSSVRVELNNGVKVTHYGAMKGKRCLTKKNDYFEMLLNNPNVVVDSGDGSTEK
;
A
#
# COMPACT_ATOMS: atom_id res chain seq x y z
N MET A 1 -12.61 25.90 4.48
CA MET A 1 -12.06 25.34 3.22
C MET A 1 -11.47 23.97 3.53
N PRO A 2 -11.52 22.98 2.61
CA PRO A 2 -10.81 21.73 2.82
C PRO A 2 -9.31 22.01 2.93
N ASN A 3 -8.69 21.46 3.96
CA ASN A 3 -7.29 21.71 4.33
C ASN A 3 -6.35 20.65 3.73
N VAL A 4 -6.84 19.44 3.50
CA VAL A 4 -6.04 18.30 2.99
C VAL A 4 -6.19 18.13 1.48
N VAL A 5 -5.06 17.90 0.79
CA VAL A 5 -4.99 17.43 -0.58
C VAL A 5 -4.49 15.99 -0.59
N LEU A 6 -5.32 15.06 -1.05
CA LEU A 6 -4.99 13.65 -1.15
C LEU A 6 -4.63 13.27 -2.59
N THR A 7 -3.46 12.66 -2.78
CA THR A 7 -3.07 12.04 -4.05
C THR A 7 -3.12 10.52 -3.92
N LEU A 8 -3.95 9.88 -4.75
CA LEU A 8 -3.95 8.42 -4.93
C LEU A 8 -3.28 8.08 -6.26
N ARG A 9 -2.37 7.11 -6.25
CA ARG A 9 -1.68 6.64 -7.45
C ARG A 9 -1.66 5.12 -7.50
N SER A 10 -2.06 4.57 -8.64
CA SER A 10 -1.85 3.17 -8.97
C SER A 10 -0.72 3.05 -10.00
N THR A 11 0.29 2.24 -9.71
CA THR A 11 1.41 1.96 -10.61
C THR A 11 1.35 0.50 -11.04
N PHE A 12 1.41 0.24 -12.34
CA PHE A 12 1.47 -1.10 -12.91
C PHE A 12 2.86 -1.31 -13.50
N THR A 13 3.55 -2.36 -13.05
CA THR A 13 4.91 -2.65 -13.51
C THR A 13 4.91 -3.80 -14.52
N VAL A 14 5.94 -3.84 -15.37
CA VAL A 14 6.08 -4.87 -16.41
C VAL A 14 6.29 -6.29 -15.87
N ASN A 15 6.72 -6.43 -14.61
CA ASN A 15 6.83 -7.72 -13.93
C ASN A 15 5.52 -8.17 -13.26
N GLY A 16 4.40 -7.46 -13.48
CA GLY A 16 3.07 -7.82 -12.96
C GLY A 16 2.79 -7.34 -11.53
N VAL A 17 3.64 -6.50 -10.94
CA VAL A 17 3.35 -5.88 -9.64
C VAL A 17 2.38 -4.72 -9.83
N VAL A 18 1.40 -4.65 -8.93
CA VAL A 18 0.53 -3.48 -8.79
C VAL A 18 0.90 -2.79 -7.48
N GLN A 19 1.19 -1.50 -7.53
CA GLN A 19 1.37 -0.65 -6.36
C GLN A 19 0.19 0.30 -6.24
N VAL A 20 -0.36 0.45 -5.04
CA VAL A 20 -1.27 1.52 -4.68
C VAL A 20 -0.55 2.42 -3.68
N ARG A 21 -0.54 3.73 -3.95
CA ARG A 21 0.13 4.74 -3.12
C ARG A 21 -0.87 5.84 -2.75
N ALA A 22 -0.84 6.25 -1.48
CA ALA A 22 -1.58 7.40 -0.96
C ALA A 22 -0.58 8.42 -0.39
N MET A 23 -0.78 9.70 -0.68
CA MET A 23 0.04 10.80 -0.18
C MET A 23 -0.87 11.94 0.25
N SER A 24 -0.59 12.52 1.42
CA SER A 24 -1.29 13.70 1.94
C SER A 24 -0.39 14.93 1.83
N THR A 25 -0.97 16.07 1.49
CA THR A 25 -0.35 17.41 1.53
C THR A 25 -1.45 18.45 1.81
N GLY A 26 -1.15 19.73 1.65
CA GLY A 26 -2.06 20.83 1.97
C GLY A 26 -1.81 21.39 3.37
N TYR A 27 -2.77 22.16 3.88
CA TYR A 27 -2.70 22.82 5.17
C TYR A 27 -3.04 21.86 6.31
N ILE A 28 -2.29 21.95 7.41
CA ILE A 28 -2.60 21.23 8.64
C ILE A 28 -3.87 21.78 9.30
N LEU A 29 -4.55 20.93 10.09
CA LEU A 29 -5.59 21.40 11.01
C LEU A 29 -4.94 21.91 12.29
N ALA A 30 -4.97 23.22 12.50
CA ALA A 30 -4.33 23.85 13.65
C ALA A 30 -5.34 24.39 14.68
N THR A 31 -4.87 24.59 15.90
CA THR A 31 -5.58 25.23 17.02
C THR A 31 -4.75 26.39 17.58
N PHE A 32 -5.34 27.19 18.46
CA PHE A 32 -4.62 28.26 19.15
C PHE A 32 -3.67 27.66 20.19
N HIS A 33 -2.40 28.09 20.19
CA HIS A 33 -1.42 27.56 21.13
C HIS A 33 -1.61 28.10 22.56
N THR A 34 -1.60 27.20 23.53
CA THR A 34 -1.47 27.48 24.97
C THR A 34 -0.51 26.46 25.59
N ASP A 35 0.01 26.71 26.79
CA ASP A 35 0.89 25.76 27.50
C ASP A 35 0.24 24.37 27.70
N GLN A 36 -1.09 24.29 27.72
CA GLN A 36 -1.83 23.04 27.87
C GLN A 36 -1.84 22.19 26.59
N GLU A 37 -1.53 22.78 25.43
CA GLU A 37 -1.54 22.10 24.12
C GLU A 37 -0.22 21.36 23.83
N ALA A 38 0.85 21.65 24.57
CA ALA A 38 2.19 21.09 24.32
C ALA A 38 2.24 19.54 24.24
N PRO A 39 1.44 18.78 25.02
CA PRO A 39 1.38 17.32 24.87
C PRO A 39 0.63 16.82 23.62
N TYR A 40 -0.16 17.68 22.96
CA TYR A 40 -1.07 17.33 21.86
C TYR A 40 -0.61 17.85 20.50
N GLY A 41 0.47 18.63 20.45
CA GLY A 41 1.01 19.20 19.23
C GLY A 41 2.21 20.10 19.46
N ALA A 42 3.01 20.32 18.42
CA ALA A 42 4.09 21.31 18.49
C ALA A 42 3.53 22.72 18.24
N GLN A 43 4.05 23.73 18.93
CA GLN A 43 3.85 25.12 18.53
C GLN A 43 4.63 25.36 17.23
N VAL A 44 3.93 25.57 16.12
CA VAL A 44 4.52 25.73 14.78
C VAL A 44 4.61 27.20 14.32
N HIS A 45 3.96 28.10 15.05
CA HIS A 45 4.05 29.57 14.89
C HIS A 45 3.64 30.25 16.21
N ASP A 46 3.85 31.56 16.34
CA ASP A 46 3.57 32.40 17.53
C ASP A 46 2.30 32.02 18.32
N TYR A 47 1.21 31.68 17.64
CA TYR A 47 -0.07 31.33 18.27
C TYR A 47 -0.71 30.05 17.71
N ILE A 48 0.06 29.22 17.01
CA ILE A 48 -0.46 28.08 16.25
C ILE A 48 0.11 26.78 16.81
N SER A 49 -0.77 25.89 17.26
CA SER A 49 -0.44 24.51 17.58
C SER A 49 -0.78 23.60 16.41
N GLY A 50 0.19 22.81 15.96
CA GLY A 50 0.01 21.75 14.99
C GLY A 50 -0.51 20.49 15.67
N ASN A 51 -1.83 20.30 15.67
CA ASN A 51 -2.46 19.19 16.40
C ASN A 51 -2.01 17.83 15.85
N MET A 52 -1.65 16.92 16.75
CA MET A 52 -1.41 15.54 16.37
C MET A 52 -2.70 14.89 15.85
N HIS A 53 -2.58 14.09 14.80
CA HIS A 53 -3.68 13.36 14.20
C HIS A 53 -3.17 12.11 13.49
N ILE A 54 -4.09 11.21 13.14
CA ILE A 54 -3.77 10.02 12.36
C ILE A 54 -4.45 10.09 10.99
N HIS A 55 -3.70 9.77 9.94
CA HIS A 55 -4.29 9.49 8.63
C HIS A 55 -4.50 7.99 8.50
N LEU A 56 -5.70 7.58 8.11
CA LEU A 56 -6.06 6.19 7.86
C LEU A 56 -6.79 6.07 6.53
N PHE A 57 -6.41 5.08 5.73
CA PHE A 57 -6.98 4.77 4.43
C PHE A 57 -7.30 3.29 4.36
N ASN A 58 -8.48 2.94 3.85
CA ASN A 58 -8.88 1.56 3.63
C ASN A 58 -9.12 1.29 2.16
N PHE A 59 -8.63 0.15 1.68
CA PHE A 59 -8.75 -0.27 0.29
C PHE A 59 -9.39 -1.66 0.23
N LYS A 60 -10.45 -1.76 -0.57
CA LYS A 60 -11.01 -3.05 -0.98
C LYS A 60 -10.16 -3.61 -2.12
N VAL A 61 -9.62 -4.80 -1.94
CA VAL A 61 -8.82 -5.54 -2.92
C VAL A 61 -9.52 -6.89 -3.17
N ASP A 62 -10.33 -6.90 -4.22
CA ASP A 62 -11.07 -8.08 -4.67
C ASP A 62 -10.22 -8.82 -5.72
N ILE A 63 -9.54 -9.90 -5.31
CA ILE A 63 -8.49 -10.55 -6.11
C ILE A 63 -8.86 -11.96 -6.56
N ASP A 64 -9.15 -12.09 -7.85
CA ASP A 64 -9.48 -13.36 -8.49
C ASP A 64 -8.25 -14.03 -9.13
N ILE A 65 -7.55 -14.88 -8.38
CA ILE A 65 -6.37 -15.58 -8.89
C ILE A 65 -6.83 -16.78 -9.72
N LYS A 66 -6.88 -16.58 -11.04
CA LYS A 66 -7.32 -17.60 -12.00
C LYS A 66 -8.76 -18.10 -11.73
N GLY A 67 -9.60 -17.22 -11.20
CA GLY A 67 -10.98 -17.50 -10.82
C GLY A 67 -11.28 -17.02 -9.41
N LYS A 68 -12.53 -17.23 -8.98
CA LYS A 68 -13.05 -16.77 -7.69
C LYS A 68 -12.67 -17.68 -6.52
N THR A 69 -12.47 -18.98 -6.76
CA THR A 69 -12.11 -19.95 -5.71
C THR A 69 -10.66 -19.77 -5.26
N ASN A 70 -10.46 -19.02 -4.17
CA ASN A 70 -9.16 -18.66 -3.62
C ASN A 70 -9.03 -19.07 -2.15
N ARG A 71 -7.80 -19.04 -1.65
CA ARG A 71 -7.48 -19.22 -0.23
C ARG A 71 -6.55 -18.10 0.23
N PHE A 72 -6.67 -17.74 1.50
CA PHE A 72 -5.71 -16.86 2.17
C PHE A 72 -4.83 -17.65 3.14
N ALA A 73 -3.52 -17.37 3.13
CA ALA A 73 -2.59 -17.95 4.09
C ALA A 73 -1.44 -16.99 4.41
N THR A 74 -0.81 -17.23 5.55
CA THR A 74 0.46 -16.61 5.89
C THR A 74 1.62 -17.59 5.76
N TRP A 75 2.73 -17.13 5.21
CA TRP A 75 4.00 -17.85 5.30
C TRP A 75 4.67 -17.30 6.55
N ASP A 76 4.60 -18.06 7.63
CA ASP A 76 5.08 -17.67 8.95
C ASP A 76 6.58 -17.98 9.01
N ILE A 77 7.39 -16.95 9.21
CA ILE A 77 8.85 -17.07 9.19
C ILE A 77 9.34 -17.16 10.63
N ALA A 78 10.13 -18.20 10.93
CA ALA A 78 10.62 -18.45 12.28
C ALA A 78 12.05 -19.01 12.28
N PRO A 79 12.82 -18.79 13.35
CA PRO A 79 14.07 -19.51 13.56
C PRO A 79 13.77 -20.99 13.82
N THR A 80 14.64 -21.87 13.33
CA THR A 80 14.63 -23.29 13.62
C THR A 80 16.06 -23.77 13.85
N SER A 81 16.21 -24.99 14.37
CA SER A 81 17.51 -25.61 14.55
C SER A 81 17.43 -27.10 14.26
N ARG A 82 18.41 -27.61 13.54
CA ARG A 82 18.52 -29.03 13.18
C ARG A 82 19.90 -29.57 13.53
N PRO A 83 20.05 -30.88 13.81
CA PRO A 83 21.35 -31.49 13.98
C PRO A 83 22.29 -31.18 12.81
N ASN A 84 23.56 -30.98 13.11
CA ASN A 84 24.62 -30.81 12.11
C ASN A 84 25.43 -32.10 11.99
N ASP A 85 24.99 -32.96 11.07
CA ASP A 85 25.62 -34.26 10.81
C ASP A 85 27.01 -34.16 10.15
N TYR A 86 27.42 -32.96 9.71
CA TYR A 86 28.72 -32.68 9.10
C TYR A 86 29.75 -32.14 10.09
N SER A 87 29.36 -31.92 11.35
CA SER A 87 30.23 -31.36 12.38
C SER A 87 30.83 -32.45 13.26
N ALA A 88 32.13 -32.38 13.50
CA ALA A 88 32.82 -33.23 14.47
C ALA A 88 32.48 -32.87 15.94
N THR A 89 31.91 -31.68 16.19
CA THR A 89 31.50 -31.26 17.53
C THR A 89 30.20 -31.99 17.94
N PRO A 90 30.18 -32.70 19.09
CA PRO A 90 28.97 -33.35 19.59
C PRO A 90 27.82 -32.36 19.79
N ASN A 91 26.60 -32.76 19.42
CA ASN A 91 25.39 -31.94 19.52
C ASN A 91 25.43 -30.62 18.74
N ALA A 92 26.32 -30.48 17.76
CA ALA A 92 26.32 -29.33 16.89
C ALA A 92 24.98 -29.19 16.16
N LYS A 93 24.52 -27.94 15.99
CA LYS A 93 23.26 -27.62 15.31
C LYS A 93 23.51 -26.59 14.22
N TYR A 94 22.74 -26.69 13.16
CA TYR A 94 22.53 -25.58 12.24
C TYR A 94 21.41 -24.70 12.76
N HIS A 95 21.71 -23.43 13.01
CA HIS A 95 20.70 -22.40 13.22
C HIS A 95 20.31 -21.82 11.87
N MET A 96 19.03 -21.85 11.55
CA MET A 96 18.52 -21.39 10.26
C MET A 96 17.12 -20.80 10.42
N THR A 97 16.64 -20.16 9.37
CA THR A 97 15.25 -19.71 9.28
C THR A 97 14.47 -20.71 8.45
N ASN A 98 13.27 -21.06 8.88
CA ASN A 98 12.30 -21.74 8.03
C ASN A 98 11.04 -20.88 7.88
N TYR A 99 10.15 -21.34 7.00
CA TYR A 99 8.79 -20.84 6.97
C TYR A 99 7.81 -22.01 7.00
N SER A 100 6.62 -21.75 7.52
CA SER A 100 5.48 -22.67 7.46
C SER A 100 4.29 -21.99 6.78
N ARG A 101 3.51 -22.76 6.02
CA ARG A 101 2.27 -22.25 5.41
C ARG A 101 1.11 -22.43 6.39
N ASN A 102 0.53 -21.32 6.81
CA ASN A 102 -0.55 -21.25 7.78
C ASN A 102 -1.82 -20.74 7.09
N VAL A 103 -2.66 -21.68 6.63
CA VAL A 103 -3.93 -21.37 5.95
C VAL A 103 -4.93 -20.81 6.96
N LYS A 104 -5.56 -19.70 6.62
CA LYS A 104 -6.59 -19.07 7.47
C LYS A 104 -7.94 -19.68 7.09
N ALA A 105 -8.57 -20.34 8.05
CA ALA A 105 -9.79 -21.10 7.81
C ALA A 105 -11.04 -20.23 7.80
N THR A 106 -11.04 -19.17 8.61
CA THR A 106 -12.18 -18.28 8.84
C THR A 106 -11.77 -16.81 8.86
N GLU A 107 -12.75 -15.91 8.78
CA GLU A 107 -12.54 -14.46 8.75
C GLU A 107 -11.85 -13.92 10.01
N LEU A 108 -12.20 -14.39 11.22
CA LEU A 108 -11.53 -13.96 12.46
C LEU A 108 -10.03 -14.26 12.42
N VAL A 109 -9.67 -15.43 11.90
CA VAL A 109 -8.26 -15.86 11.80
C VAL A 109 -7.56 -15.19 10.60
N GLY A 110 -8.32 -14.80 9.58
CA GLY A 110 -7.90 -14.01 8.42
C GLY A 110 -7.69 -12.52 8.71
N ALA A 111 -8.23 -12.01 9.82
CA ALA A 111 -8.07 -10.64 10.28
C ALA A 111 -6.68 -10.39 10.89
N TYR A 112 -5.72 -10.04 10.03
CA TYR A 112 -4.31 -9.93 10.36
C TYR A 112 -3.95 -8.60 11.04
N LYS A 113 -3.58 -8.69 12.33
CA LYS A 113 -2.88 -7.64 13.09
C LYS A 113 -1.37 -7.88 13.00
N PHE A 114 -0.62 -6.93 12.44
CA PHE A 114 0.82 -7.05 12.23
C PHE A 114 1.57 -7.16 13.57
N ASN A 115 2.54 -8.08 13.65
CA ASN A 115 3.43 -8.25 14.79
C ASN A 115 4.88 -8.33 14.30
N PHE A 116 5.72 -7.40 14.74
CA PHE A 116 7.13 -7.34 14.34
C PHE A 116 7.92 -8.56 14.80
N ASP A 117 7.58 -9.13 15.97
CA ASP A 117 8.27 -10.29 16.54
C ASP A 117 7.89 -11.61 15.85
N ALA A 118 6.83 -11.59 15.02
CA ALA A 118 6.33 -12.75 14.29
C ALA A 118 6.13 -12.38 12.80
N PRO A 119 7.21 -12.30 12.01
CA PRO A 119 7.15 -11.90 10.61
C PRO A 119 6.38 -12.91 9.76
N LYS A 120 5.46 -12.38 8.94
CA LYS A 120 4.57 -13.18 8.09
C LYS A 120 4.45 -12.58 6.70
N TYR A 121 4.36 -13.43 5.68
CA TYR A 121 3.95 -12.98 4.35
C TYR A 121 2.48 -13.34 4.12
N PRO A 122 1.57 -12.36 3.96
CA PRO A 122 0.18 -12.63 3.62
C PRO A 122 0.01 -12.83 2.11
N LEU A 123 -0.56 -13.97 1.71
CA LEU A 123 -0.78 -14.32 0.30
C LEU A 123 -2.19 -14.82 0.07
N PHE A 124 -2.74 -14.39 -1.06
CA PHE A 124 -3.88 -15.01 -1.72
C PHE A 124 -3.35 -15.99 -2.76
N TYR A 125 -3.96 -17.15 -2.88
CA TYR A 125 -3.56 -18.14 -3.87
C TYR A 125 -4.72 -19.05 -4.24
N ASN A 126 -4.64 -19.63 -5.42
CA ASN A 126 -5.56 -20.66 -5.86
C ASN A 126 -4.87 -22.03 -5.75
N GLU A 127 -5.42 -22.92 -4.92
CA GLU A 127 -4.79 -24.21 -4.63
C GLU A 127 -4.79 -25.15 -5.84
N GLN A 128 -5.78 -25.05 -6.72
CA GLN A 128 -5.91 -25.91 -7.91
C GLN A 128 -5.03 -25.44 -9.07
N GLU A 129 -4.69 -24.15 -9.09
CA GLU A 129 -3.91 -23.53 -10.16
C GLU A 129 -2.42 -23.53 -9.83
N LYS A 130 -1.69 -24.52 -10.33
CA LYS A 130 -0.24 -24.65 -10.12
C LYS A 130 0.58 -24.03 -11.25
N ASN A 131 1.78 -23.56 -10.94
CA ASN A 131 2.81 -23.26 -11.94
C ASN A 131 3.55 -24.53 -12.38
N ALA A 132 4.52 -24.39 -13.28
CA ALA A 132 5.28 -25.51 -13.84
C ALA A 132 6.06 -26.34 -12.80
N TYR A 133 6.25 -25.81 -11.59
CA TYR A 133 6.98 -26.45 -10.50
C TYR A 133 6.05 -26.98 -9.39
N GLY A 134 4.74 -27.00 -9.62
CA GLY A 134 3.76 -27.50 -8.66
C GLY A 134 3.38 -26.51 -7.54
N ASN A 135 3.90 -25.28 -7.56
CA ASN A 135 3.54 -24.27 -6.57
C ASN A 135 2.20 -23.62 -6.94
N PRO A 136 1.29 -23.39 -5.96
CA PRO A 136 0.07 -22.64 -6.22
C PRO A 136 0.40 -21.23 -6.72
N LYS A 137 -0.32 -20.76 -7.73
CA LYS A 137 -0.24 -19.39 -8.23
C LYS A 137 -0.80 -18.46 -7.16
N ALA A 138 -0.05 -17.42 -6.81
CA ALA A 138 -0.39 -16.55 -5.71
C ALA A 138 -0.10 -15.08 -6.01
N TYR A 139 -0.73 -14.19 -5.26
CA TYR A 139 -0.32 -12.81 -5.08
C TYR A 139 -0.09 -12.53 -3.60
N ARG A 140 1.04 -11.90 -3.31
CA ARG A 140 1.42 -11.46 -1.96
C ARG A 140 1.00 -10.01 -1.77
N ILE A 141 0.39 -9.72 -0.62
CA ILE A 141 0.19 -8.34 -0.17
C ILE A 141 1.44 -7.90 0.59
N VAL A 142 2.04 -6.78 0.18
CA VAL A 142 3.09 -6.10 0.93
C VAL A 142 2.59 -4.73 1.30
N ASN A 143 2.21 -4.55 2.56
CA ASN A 143 1.77 -3.27 3.09
C ASN A 143 2.98 -2.51 3.66
N ARG A 144 3.33 -1.37 3.06
CA ARG A 144 4.39 -0.45 3.50
C ARG A 144 3.85 0.75 4.30
N GLY A 145 2.53 0.89 4.41
CA GLY A 145 1.87 1.92 5.22
C GLY A 145 1.26 1.37 6.50
N MET A 146 1.84 0.32 7.10
CA MET A 146 1.29 -0.29 8.30
C MET A 146 1.45 0.63 9.51
N VAL A 147 0.33 0.99 10.13
CA VAL A 147 0.28 1.70 11.40
C VAL A 147 -0.69 1.03 12.35
N LYS A 148 -0.45 1.14 13.66
CA LYS A 148 -1.42 0.78 14.68
C LYS A 148 -2.27 2.01 15.02
N GLN A 149 -3.58 1.92 14.75
CA GLN A 149 -4.56 2.88 15.26
C GLN A 149 -4.67 2.74 16.79
N LEU A 150 -4.89 3.84 17.51
CA LEU A 150 -4.86 3.88 18.99
C LEU A 150 -6.22 4.18 19.64
N PHE A 151 -7.29 4.29 18.85
CA PHE A 151 -8.64 4.45 19.37
C PHE A 151 -9.07 3.19 20.14
N THR A 152 -9.73 3.40 21.28
CA THR A 152 -10.33 2.34 22.07
C THR A 152 -11.44 1.68 21.26
N GLU A 153 -11.37 0.35 21.12
CA GLU A 153 -12.37 -0.41 20.35
C GLU A 153 -13.77 -0.22 20.97
N GLY A 154 -14.73 0.24 20.16
CA GLY A 154 -16.12 0.46 20.58
C GLY A 154 -16.43 1.82 21.22
N GLU A 155 -15.44 2.69 21.40
CA GLU A 155 -15.65 4.01 22.01
C GLU A 155 -15.58 5.16 21.00
N GLY A 156 -16.35 6.22 21.27
CA GLY A 156 -16.34 7.44 20.46
C GLY A 156 -16.61 7.16 18.99
N ASN A 157 -15.69 7.60 18.13
CA ASN A 157 -15.80 7.47 16.67
C ASN A 157 -15.24 6.16 16.10
N GLU A 158 -14.66 5.29 16.95
CA GLU A 158 -13.98 4.08 16.48
C GLU A 158 -14.89 3.10 15.73
N PRO A 159 -16.17 2.88 16.12
CA PRO A 159 -17.05 1.95 15.38
C PRO A 159 -17.19 2.27 13.89
N ALA A 160 -17.19 3.56 13.51
CA ALA A 160 -17.23 4.01 12.11
C ALA A 160 -15.97 3.70 11.29
N ALA A 161 -14.86 3.40 11.98
CA ALA A 161 -13.56 3.10 11.40
C ALA A 161 -13.00 1.76 11.87
N SER A 162 -13.86 0.79 12.26
CA SER A 162 -13.41 -0.49 12.83
C SER A 162 -12.55 -1.33 11.87
N TRP A 163 -12.55 -1.04 10.57
CA TRP A 163 -11.59 -1.59 9.60
C TRP A 163 -10.14 -1.23 9.92
N ALA A 164 -9.90 -0.13 10.64
CA ALA A 164 -8.57 0.34 11.00
C ALA A 164 -7.89 -0.53 12.07
N ARG A 165 -8.63 -1.45 12.72
CA ARG A 165 -8.08 -2.42 13.67
C ARG A 165 -7.08 -3.39 13.03
N TYR A 166 -7.12 -3.55 11.71
CA TYR A 166 -6.39 -4.59 10.97
C TYR A 166 -5.54 -3.96 9.86
N GLN A 167 -4.29 -4.42 9.69
CA GLN A 167 -3.45 -4.00 8.56
C GLN A 167 -3.89 -4.69 7.26
N VAL A 168 -4.39 -5.93 7.38
CA VAL A 168 -5.10 -6.68 6.34
C VAL A 168 -6.21 -7.47 7.03
N ALA A 169 -7.45 -7.35 6.58
CA ALA A 169 -8.52 -8.26 6.94
C ALA A 169 -9.01 -8.99 5.68
N VAL A 170 -9.42 -10.25 5.81
CA VAL A 170 -9.89 -11.06 4.69
C VAL A 170 -11.29 -11.56 4.99
N THR A 171 -12.21 -11.25 4.09
CA THR A 171 -13.61 -11.66 4.19
C THR A 171 -14.01 -12.46 2.96
N LYS A 172 -15.05 -13.27 3.10
CA LYS A 172 -15.76 -13.83 1.96
C LYS A 172 -16.45 -12.70 1.20
N TYR A 173 -16.45 -12.76 -0.13
CA TYR A 173 -17.15 -11.80 -0.96
C TYR A 173 -18.67 -11.90 -0.71
N LYS A 174 -19.29 -10.77 -0.37
CA LYS A 174 -20.74 -10.63 -0.24
C LYS A 174 -21.21 -9.37 -0.97
N GLU A 175 -22.31 -9.49 -1.72
CA GLU A 175 -22.93 -8.36 -2.41
C GLU A 175 -23.47 -7.31 -1.43
N SER A 176 -23.81 -7.71 -0.20
CA SER A 176 -24.20 -6.82 0.90
C SER A 176 -23.03 -6.06 1.51
N GLU A 177 -21.78 -6.45 1.25
CA GLU A 177 -20.55 -5.93 1.86
C GLU A 177 -19.68 -5.19 0.83
N ARG A 178 -20.31 -4.30 0.06
CA ARG A 178 -19.61 -3.61 -1.03
C ARG A 178 -18.53 -2.64 -0.54
N ARG A 179 -18.69 -2.07 0.65
CA ARG A 179 -17.89 -0.97 1.20
C ARG A 179 -17.63 -1.19 2.68
N SER A 180 -16.44 -0.82 3.15
CA SER A 180 -16.03 -0.91 4.55
C SER A 180 -16.46 0.30 5.40
N SER A 181 -17.04 1.34 4.77
CA SER A 181 -17.54 2.53 5.45
C SER A 181 -18.69 3.16 4.66
N SER A 182 -19.22 4.28 5.14
CA SER A 182 -20.32 5.01 4.52
C SER A 182 -20.11 6.51 4.61
N ALA A 183 -20.61 7.26 3.62
CA ALA A 183 -20.65 8.72 3.67
C ALA A 183 -21.42 9.25 4.90
N TYR A 184 -22.33 8.45 5.46
CA TYR A 184 -23.10 8.79 6.66
C TYR A 184 -22.40 8.40 7.98
N ALA A 185 -21.25 7.71 7.94
CA ALA A 185 -20.57 7.23 9.14
C ALA A 185 -20.03 8.37 10.02
N TYR A 186 -19.85 9.57 9.46
CA TYR A 186 -19.50 10.77 10.23
C TYR A 186 -20.69 11.38 10.98
N MET A 187 -21.94 11.10 10.56
CA MET A 187 -23.13 11.71 11.16
C MET A 187 -23.52 11.04 12.49
N ASP A 188 -23.35 9.72 12.57
CA ASP A 188 -23.41 8.94 13.80
C ASP A 188 -22.30 7.89 13.74
N SER A 189 -21.18 8.21 14.38
CA SER A 189 -19.98 7.39 14.37
C SER A 189 -20.01 6.27 15.42
N SER A 190 -20.90 6.40 16.41
CA SER A 190 -21.10 5.44 17.49
C SER A 190 -21.99 4.28 17.03
N ASP A 191 -22.98 4.58 16.17
CA ASP A 191 -23.81 3.58 15.49
C ASP A 191 -23.81 3.79 13.97
N PRO A 192 -22.70 3.48 13.29
CA PRO A 192 -22.54 3.76 11.87
C PRO A 192 -23.38 2.81 11.02
N VAL A 193 -23.94 3.34 9.92
CA VAL A 193 -24.67 2.57 8.89
C VAL A 193 -23.87 1.36 8.38
N VAL A 194 -22.54 1.47 8.32
CA VAL A 194 -21.64 0.37 8.00
C VAL A 194 -20.63 0.24 9.12
N ARG A 195 -20.71 -0.87 9.87
CA ARG A 195 -19.74 -1.26 10.88
C ARG A 195 -18.93 -2.44 10.35
N PHE A 196 -17.69 -2.17 9.92
CA PHE A 196 -16.85 -3.18 9.27
C PHE A 196 -16.59 -4.41 10.15
N GLN A 197 -16.60 -4.25 11.48
CA GLN A 197 -16.40 -5.35 12.41
C GLN A 197 -17.45 -6.47 12.21
N ASN A 198 -18.65 -6.12 11.75
CA ASN A 198 -19.71 -7.09 11.47
C ASN A 198 -19.34 -8.06 10.33
N PHE A 199 -18.41 -7.69 9.43
CA PHE A 199 -17.94 -8.58 8.33
C PHE A 199 -16.89 -9.59 8.82
N ILE A 200 -16.42 -9.45 10.05
CA ILE A 200 -15.40 -10.29 10.67
C ILE A 200 -16.02 -11.16 11.76
N ASP A 201 -17.00 -10.61 12.50
CA ASP A 201 -17.66 -11.27 13.62
C ASP A 201 -18.62 -12.40 13.20
N ASP A 202 -19.05 -12.47 11.94
CA ASP A 202 -19.79 -13.60 11.40
C ASP A 202 -18.92 -14.83 11.12
N ASP A 203 -17.59 -14.66 11.14
CA ASP A 203 -16.55 -15.71 11.12
C ASP A 203 -16.77 -16.77 10.03
N GLU A 204 -17.15 -16.36 8.84
CA GLU A 204 -17.41 -17.29 7.74
C GLU A 204 -16.14 -18.04 7.34
N SER A 205 -16.31 -19.20 6.70
CA SER A 205 -15.17 -19.89 6.12
C SER A 205 -14.63 -19.13 4.90
N ILE A 206 -13.31 -19.04 4.80
CA ILE A 206 -12.58 -18.37 3.71
C ILE A 206 -11.65 -19.32 2.94
N VAL A 207 -11.95 -20.63 2.96
CA VAL A 207 -11.18 -21.65 2.26
C VAL A 207 -11.89 -22.03 0.96
N ASP A 208 -11.22 -21.83 -0.18
CA ASP A 208 -11.76 -22.13 -1.51
C ASP A 208 -13.02 -21.31 -1.82
N GLU A 209 -13.00 -20.03 -1.46
CA GLU A 209 -14.10 -19.09 -1.59
C GLU A 209 -13.67 -17.88 -2.41
N ASP A 210 -14.64 -17.06 -2.83
CA ASP A 210 -14.41 -15.72 -3.37
C ASP A 210 -14.00 -14.79 -2.23
N LEU A 211 -12.80 -14.21 -2.28
CA LEU A 211 -12.18 -13.54 -1.14
C LEU A 211 -11.84 -12.08 -1.45
N VAL A 212 -12.13 -11.22 -0.48
CA VAL A 212 -11.80 -9.81 -0.50
C VAL A 212 -10.77 -9.52 0.57
N ALA A 213 -9.67 -8.84 0.21
CA ALA A 213 -8.76 -8.25 1.17
C ALA A 213 -9.14 -6.79 1.44
N TRP A 214 -9.16 -6.41 2.71
CA TRP A 214 -9.34 -5.04 3.18
C TRP A 214 -8.01 -4.56 3.72
N VAL A 215 -7.30 -3.74 2.96
CA VAL A 215 -5.95 -3.28 3.28
C VAL A 215 -6.02 -1.90 3.91
N THR A 216 -5.52 -1.77 5.14
CA THR A 216 -5.44 -0.49 5.84
C THR A 216 -4.03 0.06 5.79
N MET A 217 -3.91 1.33 5.38
CA MET A 217 -2.68 2.09 5.48
C MET A 217 -2.89 3.31 6.37
N GLY A 218 -1.85 3.78 7.03
CA GLY A 218 -1.92 5.04 7.76
C GLY A 218 -0.58 5.51 8.31
N LEU A 219 -0.62 6.66 8.97
CA LEU A 219 0.50 7.23 9.72
C LEU A 219 -0.02 8.14 10.84
N HIS A 220 0.73 8.20 11.94
CA HIS A 220 0.55 9.23 12.96
C HIS A 220 1.33 10.47 12.51
N HIS A 221 0.64 11.60 12.43
CA HIS A 221 1.19 12.88 12.04
C HIS A 221 1.22 13.78 13.27
N ILE A 222 2.43 14.19 13.66
CA ILE A 222 2.64 15.24 14.65
C ILE A 222 3.21 16.41 13.86
N PRO A 223 2.37 17.38 13.44
CA PRO A 223 2.83 18.49 12.62
C PRO A 223 3.98 19.25 13.28
N HIS A 224 4.90 19.71 12.45
CA HIS A 224 6.07 20.48 12.86
C HIS A 224 6.26 21.72 11.97
N THR A 225 7.29 22.52 12.23
CA THR A 225 7.50 23.82 11.56
C THR A 225 7.60 23.72 10.03
N GLU A 226 8.16 22.62 9.52
CA GLU A 226 8.30 22.35 8.08
C GLU A 226 6.99 21.87 7.42
N ASP A 227 5.91 21.69 8.18
CA ASP A 227 4.55 21.56 7.64
C ASP A 227 3.91 22.91 7.28
N LEU A 228 4.62 24.02 7.51
CA LEU A 228 4.21 25.35 7.07
C LEU A 228 4.96 25.77 5.79
N PRO A 229 4.26 26.34 4.79
CA PRO A 229 2.82 26.60 4.77
C PRO A 229 1.97 25.34 4.48
N VAL A 230 2.57 24.27 3.96
CA VAL A 230 1.86 23.03 3.61
C VAL A 230 2.70 21.81 3.98
N THR A 231 2.02 20.73 4.37
CA THR A 231 2.66 19.45 4.68
C THR A 231 3.41 18.89 3.46
N PRO A 232 4.71 18.56 3.58
CA PRO A 232 5.48 18.01 2.49
C PRO A 232 5.06 16.56 2.17
N SER A 233 4.96 16.23 0.88
CA SER A 233 4.67 14.85 0.46
C SER A 233 5.84 13.86 0.65
N PRO A 234 7.12 14.23 0.46
CA PRO A 234 8.23 13.30 0.68
C PRO A 234 8.28 12.76 2.11
N GLY A 235 8.33 11.44 2.28
CA GLY A 235 8.37 10.79 3.59
C GLY A 235 6.99 10.55 4.22
N MET A 236 5.93 11.14 3.67
CA MET A 236 4.53 10.96 4.11
C MET A 236 3.74 10.01 3.20
N ASP A 237 4.44 9.31 2.31
CA ASP A 237 3.81 8.42 1.36
C ASP A 237 3.59 7.02 1.91
N LEU A 238 2.35 6.55 1.75
CA LEU A 238 1.92 5.22 2.15
C LEU A 238 1.72 4.38 0.91
N SER A 239 2.11 3.10 0.95
CA SER A 239 1.83 2.21 -0.16
C SER A 239 1.59 0.78 0.26
N PHE A 240 0.84 0.06 -0.56
CA PHE A 240 0.86 -1.39 -0.56
C PHE A 240 1.05 -1.91 -1.97
N TYR A 241 1.47 -3.17 -2.07
CA TYR A 241 1.78 -3.84 -3.31
C TYR A 241 1.05 -5.18 -3.38
N LEU A 242 0.59 -5.52 -4.58
CA LEU A 242 0.20 -6.87 -4.96
C LEU A 242 1.34 -7.42 -5.82
N LEU A 243 2.12 -8.34 -5.26
CA LEU A 243 3.24 -8.96 -5.96
C LEU A 243 2.87 -10.36 -6.43
N PRO A 244 3.09 -10.69 -7.72
CA PRO A 244 3.01 -12.07 -8.16
C PRO A 244 3.96 -12.94 -7.34
N TYR A 245 3.48 -14.08 -6.87
CA TYR A 245 4.26 -15.02 -6.07
C TYR A 245 4.02 -16.43 -6.58
N ASN A 246 5.02 -17.04 -7.22
CA ASN A 246 4.87 -18.30 -7.97
C ASN A 246 3.75 -18.28 -9.03
N TYR A 247 3.19 -17.11 -9.38
CA TYR A 247 2.10 -16.99 -10.35
C TYR A 247 2.56 -17.34 -11.78
N PHE A 248 3.74 -16.84 -12.14
CA PHE A 248 4.40 -17.10 -13.41
C PHE A 248 5.47 -18.18 -13.25
N THR A 249 5.95 -18.72 -14.38
CA THR A 249 7.08 -19.66 -14.41
C THR A 249 8.44 -18.96 -14.31
N GLU A 250 8.50 -17.70 -14.73
CA GLU A 250 9.65 -16.81 -14.61
C GLU A 250 9.15 -15.35 -14.49
N ASP A 251 10.05 -14.40 -14.29
CA ASP A 251 9.69 -12.97 -14.28
C ASP A 251 9.13 -12.56 -15.66
N PRO A 252 7.86 -12.12 -15.77
CA PRO A 252 7.28 -11.73 -17.05
C PRO A 252 7.97 -10.50 -17.67
N ALA A 253 8.77 -9.73 -16.92
CA ALA A 253 9.58 -8.67 -17.49
C ALA A 253 10.66 -9.17 -18.46
N MET A 254 11.02 -10.46 -18.43
CA MET A 254 11.95 -11.07 -19.39
C MET A 254 11.46 -10.99 -20.84
N ALA A 255 10.14 -10.89 -21.06
CA ALA A 255 9.56 -10.68 -22.38
C ALA A 255 9.65 -9.23 -22.87
N SER A 256 10.19 -8.30 -22.06
CA SER A 256 10.27 -6.88 -22.40
C SER A 256 11.21 -6.62 -23.58
N LYS A 257 10.68 -5.90 -24.58
CA LYS A 257 11.45 -5.41 -25.74
C LYS A 257 12.41 -4.27 -25.41
N SER A 258 12.31 -3.70 -24.21
CA SER A 258 13.19 -2.62 -23.72
C SER A 258 14.47 -3.12 -23.06
N SER A 259 14.72 -4.44 -23.07
CA SER A 259 15.93 -5.05 -22.51
C SER A 259 17.15 -4.88 -23.43
N VAL A 260 18.34 -4.88 -22.83
CA VAL A 260 19.64 -4.78 -23.53
C VAL A 260 20.60 -5.81 -22.96
N ARG A 261 21.31 -6.53 -23.84
CA ARG A 261 22.38 -7.47 -23.46
C ARG A 261 23.70 -7.03 -24.08
N VAL A 262 24.74 -6.94 -23.25
CA VAL A 262 26.11 -6.60 -23.66
C VAL A 262 27.00 -7.81 -23.46
N GLU A 263 27.69 -8.23 -24.51
CA GLU A 263 28.62 -9.36 -24.49
C GLU A 263 30.02 -8.86 -24.84
N LEU A 264 31.02 -9.28 -24.05
CA LEU A 264 32.43 -8.96 -24.27
C LEU A 264 33.15 -10.21 -24.80
N ASN A 265 33.52 -10.20 -26.09
CA ASN A 265 34.27 -11.29 -26.74
C ASN A 265 35.15 -10.69 -27.85
N ASN A 266 36.42 -10.34 -27.55
CA ASN A 266 37.33 -9.64 -28.47
C ASN A 266 36.71 -8.38 -29.13
N GLY A 267 35.81 -7.71 -28.40
CA GLY A 267 34.96 -6.62 -28.86
C GLY A 267 33.68 -6.51 -28.03
N VAL A 268 32.82 -5.55 -28.34
CA VAL A 268 31.54 -5.32 -27.65
C VAL A 268 30.38 -5.62 -28.59
N LYS A 269 29.56 -6.63 -28.25
CA LYS A 269 28.30 -6.90 -28.95
C LYS A 269 27.14 -6.44 -28.08
N VAL A 270 26.32 -5.53 -28.62
CA VAL A 270 25.11 -5.03 -27.93
C VAL A 270 23.86 -5.48 -28.67
N THR A 271 23.04 -6.29 -27.99
CA THR A 271 21.75 -6.77 -28.49
C THR A 271 20.63 -5.96 -27.87
N HIS A 272 19.80 -5.34 -28.71
CA HIS A 272 18.62 -4.58 -28.31
C HIS A 272 17.39 -5.36 -28.79
N TYR A 273 16.60 -5.92 -27.88
CA TYR A 273 15.50 -6.85 -28.18
C TYR A 273 14.24 -6.13 -28.73
N GLY A 274 14.43 -5.19 -29.66
CA GLY A 274 13.38 -4.33 -30.21
C GLY A 274 13.40 -2.90 -29.69
N ALA A 275 14.27 -2.57 -28.72
CA ALA A 275 14.49 -1.19 -28.29
C ALA A 275 15.03 -0.37 -29.48
N MET A 276 14.33 0.71 -29.84
CA MET A 276 14.66 1.52 -31.02
C MET A 276 16.06 2.12 -30.88
N LYS A 277 16.97 1.79 -31.81
CA LYS A 277 18.24 2.49 -31.99
C LYS A 277 17.99 3.82 -32.69
N GLY A 278 18.53 4.92 -32.15
CA GLY A 278 18.79 6.13 -32.92
C GLY A 278 17.63 7.12 -33.14
N LYS A 279 16.50 7.03 -32.42
CA LYS A 279 15.52 8.13 -32.43
C LYS A 279 16.00 9.30 -31.56
N ARG A 280 16.87 10.16 -32.11
CA ARG A 280 17.06 11.54 -31.65
C ARG A 280 16.01 12.46 -32.26
N CYS A 281 14.74 12.10 -32.12
CA CYS A 281 13.67 13.05 -32.37
C CYS A 281 13.39 13.74 -31.03
N LEU A 282 14.12 14.81 -30.74
CA LEU A 282 13.61 15.79 -29.80
C LEU A 282 12.29 16.28 -30.40
N THR A 283 11.21 16.24 -29.63
CA THR A 283 10.04 17.07 -29.95
C THR A 283 10.56 18.49 -30.19
N LYS A 284 10.11 19.15 -31.27
CA LYS A 284 10.47 20.55 -31.49
C LYS A 284 10.19 21.29 -30.19
N LYS A 285 11.19 21.99 -29.67
CA LYS A 285 11.03 22.85 -28.51
C LYS A 285 10.12 23.99 -28.98
N ASN A 286 8.82 23.83 -28.80
CA ASN A 286 7.90 24.94 -29.01
C ASN A 286 8.21 25.94 -27.90
N ASP A 287 8.78 27.08 -28.27
CA ASP A 287 8.91 28.18 -27.34
C ASP A 287 7.49 28.66 -27.01
N TYR A 288 7.18 28.74 -25.73
CA TYR A 288 5.91 29.28 -25.26
C TYR A 288 5.66 30.69 -25.84
N PHE A 289 6.72 31.49 -25.97
CA PHE A 289 6.64 32.81 -26.61
C PHE A 289 6.36 32.73 -28.12
N GLU A 290 6.96 31.78 -28.85
CA GLU A 290 6.61 31.58 -30.27
C GLU A 290 5.17 31.09 -30.44
N MET A 291 4.66 30.25 -29.53
CA MET A 291 3.27 29.81 -29.58
C MET A 291 2.30 30.95 -29.29
N LEU A 292 2.62 31.83 -28.32
CA LEU A 292 1.85 33.06 -28.05
C LEU A 292 1.84 34.02 -29.24
N LEU A 293 2.99 34.23 -29.88
CA LEU A 293 3.10 35.12 -31.04
C LEU A 293 2.34 34.58 -32.26
N ASN A 294 2.40 33.26 -32.49
CA ASN A 294 1.79 32.64 -33.67
C ASN A 294 0.31 32.30 -33.48
N ASN A 295 -0.17 32.11 -32.25
CA ASN A 295 -1.56 31.76 -31.99
C ASN A 295 -2.04 32.22 -30.58
N PRO A 296 -2.20 33.54 -30.38
CA PRO A 296 -2.47 34.14 -29.07
C PRO A 296 -3.80 33.68 -28.43
N ASN A 297 -4.73 33.15 -29.23
CA ASN A 297 -6.03 32.67 -28.74
C ASN A 297 -5.99 31.28 -28.09
N VAL A 298 -4.84 30.59 -28.12
CA VAL A 298 -4.70 29.21 -27.62
C VAL A 298 -4.30 29.17 -26.13
N VAL A 299 -3.87 30.31 -25.58
CA VAL A 299 -3.35 30.40 -24.21
C VAL A 299 -4.23 31.36 -23.41
N VAL A 300 -5.06 30.82 -22.53
CA VAL A 300 -5.76 31.61 -21.51
C VAL A 300 -4.80 31.74 -20.33
N ASP A 301 -4.06 32.84 -20.28
CA ASP A 301 -3.29 33.23 -19.11
C ASP A 301 -4.26 33.81 -18.07
N SER A 302 -4.49 33.09 -16.97
CA SER A 302 -5.13 33.65 -15.77
C SER A 302 -4.04 34.30 -14.92
N GLY A 303 -3.61 35.49 -15.35
CA GLY A 303 -2.52 36.23 -14.74
C GLY A 303 -2.90 36.81 -13.38
N ASP A 304 -2.47 36.16 -12.32
CA ASP A 304 -2.44 36.71 -10.96
C ASP A 304 -0.97 36.71 -10.48
N GLY A 305 -0.22 37.71 -10.95
CA GLY A 305 1.19 37.89 -10.63
C GLY A 305 1.54 39.37 -10.53
N SER A 306 0.90 40.07 -9.59
CA SER A 306 1.30 41.43 -9.20
C SER A 306 2.67 41.39 -8.54
N THR A 307 3.73 41.63 -9.30
CA THR A 307 4.97 42.19 -8.76
C THR A 307 4.83 43.71 -8.78
N GLU A 308 4.42 44.30 -7.66
CA GLU A 308 4.71 45.72 -7.40
C GLU A 308 6.13 45.87 -6.85
N LYS A 309 6.69 47.04 -7.16
CA LYS A 309 8.10 47.47 -7.11
C LYS A 309 8.66 47.61 -5.71
#